data_AF-A0A8T5L756-F1
#
_entry.id   AF-A0A8T5L756-F1
#
_cell.length_a   1.000
_cell.length_b   1.000
_cell.length_c   1.000
_cell.angle_alpha   90.00
_cell.angle_beta   90.00
_cell.angle_gamma   90.00
#
_symmetry.space_group_name_H-M   'P 1'
#
loop_
_entity.id
_entity.type
_entity.pdbx_description
1 polymer ?
#
loop_
_entity_poly.entity_id
_entity_poly.type
_entity_poly.pdbx_seq_one_letter_code
_entity_poly.pdbx_strand_id
1 'polypeptide(L)'
;MVKQSGIIHIVPKTESWRVSDVLYRGETKNYELVGEMTSAMPQDKLVARYGLEIPSVPLIWAIASRAYDFRNENIEEVGSLRDFLRNGFRQFPNTSSKVIYNPSGFDKVIHNHGTSDQYSLNANVVGPNDWIENILDKSVLESLLGTNDINRINKVSNWINETDTYLWRLNSKPSKKDERVVGFSAYSDGLGLSAAWDPLDEYPAFRVLQVE
;
A
#
# COMPACT_ATOMS: atom_id res chain seq x y z
N MET A 1 14.35 -34.35 -17.09
CA MET A 1 13.78 -34.25 -15.73
C MET A 1 13.61 -32.77 -15.43
N VAL A 2 12.38 -32.27 -15.48
CA VAL A 2 12.06 -30.84 -15.32
C VAL A 2 11.99 -30.53 -13.83
N LYS A 3 12.84 -29.63 -13.33
CA LYS A 3 12.71 -29.06 -11.98
C LYS A 3 11.57 -28.05 -12.03
N GLN A 4 10.36 -28.46 -11.66
CA GLN A 4 9.36 -27.51 -11.16
C GLN A 4 9.88 -27.02 -9.80
N SER A 5 10.31 -25.76 -9.75
CA SER A 5 10.53 -25.05 -8.49
C SER A 5 9.16 -24.78 -7.87
N GLY A 6 8.60 -25.78 -7.20
CA GLY A 6 7.40 -25.60 -6.39
C GLY A 6 7.71 -24.60 -5.29
N ILE A 7 7.10 -23.42 -5.37
CA ILE A 7 7.01 -22.50 -4.24
C ILE A 7 6.26 -23.29 -3.17
N ILE A 8 6.94 -23.59 -2.06
CA ILE A 8 6.30 -24.27 -0.93
C ILE A 8 5.36 -23.25 -0.30
N HIS A 9 4.07 -23.35 -0.61
CA HIS A 9 3.01 -22.65 0.12
C HIS A 9 2.94 -23.22 1.54
N ILE A 10 3.61 -22.55 2.46
CA ILE A 10 3.35 -22.76 3.89
C ILE A 10 2.05 -22.02 4.18
N VAL A 11 0.94 -22.76 4.27
CA VAL A 11 -0.33 -22.22 4.77
C VAL A 11 -0.05 -21.55 6.12
N PRO A 12 -0.36 -20.26 6.29
CA PRO A 12 -0.17 -19.58 7.56
C PRO A 12 -0.87 -20.36 8.67
N LYS A 13 -0.21 -20.50 9.83
CA LYS A 13 -0.87 -21.04 11.04
C LYS A 13 -1.88 -20.06 11.65
N THR A 14 -1.98 -18.87 11.06
CA THR A 14 -2.83 -17.75 11.43
C THR A 14 -3.95 -17.60 10.42
N GLU A 15 -4.98 -16.85 10.78
CA GLU A 15 -6.02 -16.44 9.84
C GLU A 15 -5.38 -15.82 8.58
N SER A 16 -5.97 -16.04 7.42
CA SER A 16 -5.52 -15.43 6.17
C SER A 16 -6.69 -15.31 5.21
N TRP A 17 -6.60 -14.36 4.28
CA TRP A 17 -7.65 -14.11 3.30
C TRP A 17 -7.07 -14.23 1.90
N ARG A 18 -7.67 -15.11 1.10
CA ARG A 18 -7.33 -15.23 -0.32
C ARG A 18 -8.14 -14.20 -1.10
N VAL A 19 -7.44 -13.34 -1.83
CA VAL A 19 -8.01 -12.35 -2.74
C VAL A 19 -7.63 -12.75 -4.16
N SER A 20 -8.61 -13.27 -4.89
CA SER A 20 -8.42 -13.77 -6.26
C SER A 20 -8.57 -12.66 -7.30
N ASP A 21 -7.90 -12.82 -8.44
CA ASP A 21 -7.95 -11.92 -9.60
C ASP A 21 -7.60 -10.45 -9.30
N VAL A 22 -6.57 -10.22 -8.48
CA VAL A 22 -6.06 -8.88 -8.21
C VAL A 22 -5.28 -8.38 -9.42
N LEU A 23 -5.77 -7.30 -10.05
CA LEU A 23 -5.04 -6.59 -11.10
C LEU A 23 -3.97 -5.69 -10.48
N TYR A 24 -2.70 -6.06 -10.63
CA TYR A 24 -1.55 -5.31 -10.13
C TYR A 24 -0.46 -5.26 -11.20
N ARG A 25 -0.03 -4.05 -11.58
CA ARG A 25 1.00 -3.81 -12.62
C ARG A 25 0.70 -4.46 -13.97
N GLY A 26 -0.59 -4.49 -14.37
CA GLY A 26 -1.03 -5.08 -15.63
C GLY A 26 -1.12 -6.60 -15.64
N GLU A 27 -0.86 -7.25 -14.51
CA GLU A 27 -0.99 -8.70 -14.34
C GLU A 27 -2.14 -9.00 -13.36
N THR A 28 -2.91 -10.03 -13.66
CA THR A 28 -3.96 -10.54 -12.78
C THR A 28 -3.40 -11.75 -12.02
N LYS A 29 -3.39 -11.67 -10.69
CA LYS A 29 -2.82 -12.72 -9.83
C LYS A 29 -3.67 -12.93 -8.58
N ASN A 30 -3.44 -14.06 -7.92
CA ASN A 30 -4.05 -14.37 -6.64
C ASN A 30 -3.07 -14.01 -5.52
N TYR A 31 -3.60 -13.46 -4.43
CA TYR A 31 -2.82 -13.10 -3.26
C TYR A 31 -3.47 -13.62 -2.00
N GLU A 32 -2.66 -13.90 -0.99
CA GLU A 32 -3.10 -14.25 0.35
C GLU A 32 -2.56 -13.21 1.33
N LEU A 33 -3.47 -12.50 2.00
CA LEU A 33 -3.14 -11.55 3.06
C LEU A 33 -3.03 -12.31 4.38
N VAL A 34 -1.87 -12.28 5.01
CA VAL A 34 -1.63 -12.96 6.29
C VAL A 34 -2.29 -12.15 7.42
N GLY A 35 -3.13 -12.79 8.23
CA GLY A 35 -3.89 -12.19 9.33
C GLY A 35 -3.09 -11.86 10.59
N GLU A 36 -1.77 -11.80 10.47
CA GLU A 36 -0.89 -11.25 11.48
C GLU A 36 0.05 -10.24 10.82
N MET A 37 0.04 -9.02 11.33
CA MET A 37 1.00 -8.00 10.91
C MET A 37 2.38 -8.31 11.50
N THR A 38 3.45 -7.85 10.83
CA THR A 38 4.80 -8.02 11.37
C THR A 38 4.99 -7.25 12.68
N SER A 39 5.99 -7.63 13.47
CA SER A 39 6.51 -6.71 14.48
C SER A 39 7.00 -5.40 13.84
N ALA A 40 6.93 -4.32 14.60
CA ALA A 40 7.47 -3.03 14.19
C ALA A 40 8.99 -3.08 13.99
N MET A 41 9.48 -2.58 12.85
CA MET A 41 10.90 -2.38 12.57
C MET A 41 11.09 -1.44 11.37
N PRO A 42 12.29 -0.87 11.17
CA PRO A 42 12.59 -0.03 10.00
C PRO A 42 12.31 -0.74 8.67
N GLN A 43 11.85 0.02 7.67
CA GLN A 43 11.52 -0.48 6.32
C GLN A 43 12.61 -1.38 5.72
N ASP A 44 13.88 -0.97 5.76
CA ASP A 44 14.96 -1.76 5.17
C ASP A 44 15.15 -3.10 5.89
N LYS A 45 14.91 -3.16 7.21
CA LYS A 45 14.95 -4.43 7.97
C LYS A 45 13.73 -5.30 7.67
N LEU A 46 12.55 -4.72 7.49
CA LEU A 46 11.35 -5.45 7.06
C LEU A 46 11.58 -6.11 5.70
N VAL A 47 12.03 -5.33 4.72
CA VAL A 47 12.28 -5.83 3.37
C VAL A 47 13.41 -6.86 3.36
N ALA A 48 14.50 -6.64 4.09
CA ALA A 48 15.58 -7.63 4.18
C ALA A 48 15.12 -8.96 4.79
N ARG A 49 14.14 -8.92 5.71
CA ARG A 49 13.63 -10.11 6.41
C ARG A 49 12.55 -10.85 5.61
N TYR A 50 11.63 -10.13 5.00
CA TYR A 50 10.40 -10.69 4.42
C TYR A 50 10.33 -10.54 2.89
N GLY A 51 11.23 -9.78 2.27
CA GLY A 51 11.33 -9.64 0.82
C GLY A 51 10.04 -9.11 0.18
N LEU A 52 9.58 -9.82 -0.86
CA LEU A 52 8.36 -9.49 -1.61
C LEU A 52 7.08 -9.66 -0.79
N GLU A 53 7.14 -10.27 0.40
CA GLU A 53 5.98 -10.36 1.26
C GLU A 53 5.58 -9.01 1.86
N ILE A 54 6.47 -8.02 1.89
CA ILE A 54 6.16 -6.65 2.32
C ILE A 54 5.55 -5.91 1.13
N PRO A 55 4.23 -5.69 1.10
CA PRO A 55 3.57 -5.17 -0.08
C PRO A 55 3.91 -3.68 -0.26
N SER A 56 3.89 -3.25 -1.52
CA SER A 56 3.92 -1.84 -1.87
C SER A 56 2.53 -1.22 -1.65
N VAL A 57 2.46 0.11 -1.57
CA VAL A 57 1.19 0.84 -1.49
C VAL A 57 0.24 0.48 -2.64
N PRO A 58 0.68 0.44 -3.91
CA PRO A 58 -0.17 -0.02 -5.01
C PRO A 58 -0.70 -1.45 -4.87
N LEU A 59 0.09 -2.39 -4.32
CA LEU A 59 -0.38 -3.78 -4.11
C LEU A 59 -1.43 -3.85 -3.01
N ILE A 60 -1.20 -3.18 -1.87
CA ILE A 60 -2.21 -3.07 -0.80
C ILE A 60 -3.51 -2.50 -1.38
N TRP A 61 -3.39 -1.43 -2.17
CA TRP A 61 -4.54 -0.77 -2.78
C TRP A 61 -5.28 -1.66 -3.79
N ALA A 62 -4.55 -2.43 -4.60
CA ALA A 62 -5.12 -3.38 -5.55
C ALA A 62 -5.89 -4.50 -4.83
N ILE A 63 -5.35 -5.03 -3.72
CA ILE A 63 -6.01 -6.03 -2.87
C ILE A 63 -7.28 -5.47 -2.26
N ALA A 64 -7.20 -4.29 -1.63
CA ALA A 64 -8.35 -3.60 -1.04
C ALA A 64 -9.44 -3.31 -2.10
N SER A 65 -9.02 -2.85 -3.28
CA SER A 65 -9.93 -2.60 -4.40
C SER A 65 -10.61 -3.87 -4.88
N ARG A 66 -9.87 -4.99 -5.00
CA ARG A 66 -10.45 -6.25 -5.43
C ARG A 66 -11.42 -6.79 -4.38
N ALA A 67 -11.05 -6.75 -3.10
CA ALA A 67 -11.93 -7.10 -1.98
C ALA A 67 -13.25 -6.32 -1.99
N TYR A 68 -13.20 -5.03 -2.32
CA TYR A 68 -14.40 -4.22 -2.49
C TYR A 68 -15.33 -4.77 -3.57
N ASP A 69 -14.82 -5.28 -4.70
CA ASP A 69 -15.68 -5.74 -5.80
C ASP A 69 -16.58 -6.92 -5.41
N PHE A 70 -16.05 -7.88 -4.65
CA PHE A 70 -16.77 -9.08 -4.23
C PHE A 70 -17.35 -8.98 -2.80
N ARG A 71 -17.45 -7.76 -2.25
CA ARG A 71 -17.95 -7.50 -0.89
C ARG A 71 -19.35 -8.05 -0.56
N ASN A 72 -20.14 -8.37 -1.59
CA ASN A 72 -21.48 -8.94 -1.44
C ASN A 72 -21.54 -10.45 -1.71
N GLU A 73 -20.44 -11.07 -2.15
CA GLU A 73 -20.39 -12.49 -2.54
C GLU A 73 -20.06 -13.39 -1.34
N ASN A 74 -19.19 -12.92 -0.44
CA ASN A 74 -18.85 -13.61 0.81
C ASN A 74 -18.74 -12.60 1.97
N ILE A 75 -19.89 -12.18 2.48
CA ILE A 75 -20.01 -11.04 3.41
C ILE A 75 -19.19 -11.26 4.69
N GLU A 76 -19.13 -12.47 5.22
CA GLU A 76 -18.39 -12.76 6.46
C GLU A 76 -16.87 -12.69 6.25
N GLU A 77 -16.34 -13.41 5.26
CA GLU A 77 -14.89 -13.42 4.97
C GLU A 77 -14.39 -12.04 4.51
N VAL A 78 -15.15 -11.36 3.65
CA VAL A 78 -14.81 -10.01 3.19
C VAL A 78 -14.96 -8.98 4.31
N GLY A 79 -15.91 -9.20 5.22
CA GLY A 79 -16.09 -8.41 6.43
C GLY A 79 -14.86 -8.47 7.34
N SER A 80 -14.36 -9.68 7.63
CA SER A 80 -13.17 -9.82 8.49
C SER A 80 -11.89 -9.29 7.82
N LEU A 81 -11.72 -9.49 6.50
CA LEU A 81 -10.64 -8.86 5.73
C LEU A 81 -10.70 -7.33 5.81
N ARG A 82 -11.88 -6.73 5.60
CA ARG A 82 -12.09 -5.29 5.69
C ARG A 82 -11.70 -4.76 7.08
N ASP A 83 -12.14 -5.45 8.12
CA ASP A 83 -11.86 -5.05 9.50
C ASP A 83 -10.36 -5.19 9.82
N PHE A 84 -9.69 -6.22 9.30
CA PHE A 84 -8.24 -6.37 9.39
C PHE A 84 -7.49 -5.22 8.68
N LEU A 85 -7.89 -4.87 7.45
CA LEU A 85 -7.32 -3.73 6.73
C LEU A 85 -7.54 -2.42 7.49
N ARG A 86 -8.76 -2.17 8.00
CA ARG A 86 -9.10 -0.98 8.79
C ARG A 86 -8.22 -0.88 10.03
N ASN A 87 -8.10 -1.96 10.80
CA ASN A 87 -7.30 -2.00 12.02
C ASN A 87 -5.80 -1.90 11.73
N GLY A 88 -5.33 -2.48 10.63
CA GLY A 88 -3.95 -2.34 10.21
C GLY A 88 -3.61 -0.91 9.80
N PHE A 89 -4.48 -0.23 9.04
CA PHE A 89 -4.28 1.17 8.68
C PHE A 89 -4.24 2.12 9.88
N ARG A 90 -4.95 1.80 10.97
CA ARG A 90 -4.85 2.54 12.25
C ARG A 90 -3.50 2.38 12.96
N GLN A 91 -2.70 1.40 12.56
CA GLN A 91 -1.35 1.14 13.06
C GLN A 91 -0.24 1.69 12.14
N PHE A 92 -0.59 2.46 11.11
CA PHE A 92 0.37 3.10 10.19
C PHE A 92 1.31 2.09 9.52
N PRO A 93 0.81 1.12 8.76
CA PRO A 93 1.63 0.01 8.30
C PRO A 93 2.76 0.50 7.40
N ASN A 94 3.97 0.07 7.72
CA ASN A 94 5.11 0.14 6.82
C ASN A 94 4.78 -0.60 5.52
N THR A 95 5.33 -0.10 4.42
CA THR A 95 5.19 -0.69 3.09
C THR A 95 6.57 -0.79 2.45
N SER A 96 6.67 -1.43 1.28
CA SER A 96 7.88 -1.37 0.44
C SER A 96 7.86 -0.19 -0.53
N SER A 97 7.09 0.87 -0.25
CA SER A 97 7.05 2.10 -1.05
C SER A 97 7.74 3.26 -0.35
N LYS A 98 8.48 4.09 -1.10
CA LYS A 98 9.08 5.33 -0.60
C LYS A 98 9.08 6.43 -1.65
N VAL A 99 9.11 7.68 -1.21
CA VAL A 99 9.35 8.85 -2.05
C VAL A 99 10.72 9.41 -1.69
N ILE A 100 11.50 9.71 -2.72
CA ILE A 100 12.70 10.53 -2.63
C ILE A 100 12.33 11.93 -3.12
N TYR A 101 12.21 12.86 -2.17
CA TYR A 101 12.01 14.28 -2.44
C TYR A 101 13.33 14.92 -2.85
N ASN A 102 13.39 15.44 -4.07
CA ASN A 102 14.58 16.12 -4.57
C ASN A 102 14.50 17.63 -4.30
N PRO A 103 15.63 18.33 -4.02
CA PRO A 103 15.61 19.79 -3.84
C PRO A 103 15.16 20.57 -5.07
N SER A 104 15.26 19.96 -6.25
CA SER A 104 14.82 20.52 -7.52
C SER A 104 14.35 19.42 -8.46
N GLY A 105 13.53 19.77 -9.46
CA GLY A 105 12.97 18.83 -10.42
C GLY A 105 11.92 17.88 -9.83
N PHE A 106 11.71 16.75 -10.50
CA PHE A 106 10.76 15.72 -10.09
C PHE A 106 11.22 14.98 -8.83
N ASP A 107 10.26 14.57 -8.03
CA ASP A 107 10.47 13.57 -6.97
C ASP A 107 10.51 12.18 -7.60
N LYS A 108 11.03 11.20 -6.86
CA LYS A 108 11.07 9.80 -7.31
C LYS A 108 10.23 8.94 -6.37
N VAL A 109 9.17 8.33 -6.88
CA VAL A 109 8.42 7.30 -6.17
C VAL A 109 9.07 5.95 -6.46
N ILE A 110 9.33 5.16 -5.44
CA ILE A 110 9.90 3.81 -5.54
C ILE A 110 8.91 2.85 -4.89
N HIS A 111 8.59 1.77 -5.59
CA HIS A 111 7.77 0.68 -5.08
C HIS A 111 8.56 -0.62 -5.08
N ASN A 112 8.19 -1.54 -4.20
CA ASN A 112 8.94 -2.76 -3.91
C ASN A 112 10.43 -2.46 -3.58
N HIS A 113 10.67 -1.34 -2.89
CA HIS A 113 11.99 -0.87 -2.47
C HIS A 113 12.77 -1.99 -1.80
N GLY A 114 14.03 -2.18 -2.19
CA GLY A 114 14.93 -3.20 -1.63
C GLY A 114 14.65 -4.63 -2.08
N THR A 115 13.77 -4.85 -3.05
CA THR A 115 13.46 -6.19 -3.60
C THR A 115 13.91 -6.34 -5.07
N SER A 116 13.85 -7.56 -5.61
CA SER A 116 14.11 -7.83 -7.04
C SER A 116 13.10 -7.16 -7.99
N ASP A 117 11.90 -6.85 -7.49
CA ASP A 117 10.79 -6.32 -8.29
C ASP A 117 10.65 -4.80 -8.14
N GLN A 118 11.69 -4.14 -7.63
CA GLN A 118 11.71 -2.70 -7.45
C GLN A 118 11.50 -1.97 -8.79
N TYR A 119 10.65 -0.96 -8.77
CA TYR A 119 10.50 -0.02 -9.89
C TYR A 119 10.32 1.40 -9.37
N SER A 120 10.46 2.37 -10.26
CA SER A 120 10.36 3.77 -9.88
C SER A 120 9.72 4.66 -10.94
N LEU A 121 9.03 5.70 -10.47
CA LEU A 121 8.33 6.70 -11.26
C LEU A 121 8.85 8.09 -10.90
N ASN A 122 8.95 8.98 -11.88
CA ASN A 122 9.19 10.41 -11.62
C ASN A 122 7.82 11.09 -11.45
N ALA A 123 7.64 11.85 -10.38
CA ALA A 123 6.37 12.49 -10.06
C ALA A 123 6.55 13.83 -9.35
N ASN A 124 5.52 14.68 -9.36
CA ASN A 124 5.45 15.88 -8.51
C ASN A 124 4.68 15.53 -7.23
N VAL A 125 5.38 14.98 -6.24
CA VAL A 125 4.75 14.56 -4.98
C VAL A 125 4.66 15.74 -4.00
N VAL A 126 5.55 16.73 -4.08
CA VAL A 126 5.40 17.98 -3.34
C VAL A 126 4.14 18.74 -3.77
N GLY A 127 3.35 19.19 -2.80
CA GLY A 127 2.15 20.00 -3.04
C GLY A 127 1.29 20.13 -1.78
N PRO A 128 0.17 20.86 -1.84
CA PRO A 128 -0.70 21.06 -0.69
C PRO A 128 -1.36 19.76 -0.24
N ASN A 129 -1.54 19.59 1.07
CA ASN A 129 -2.42 18.56 1.60
C ASN A 129 -3.87 18.82 1.19
N ASP A 130 -4.61 17.78 0.78
CA ASP A 130 -6.04 17.91 0.50
C ASP A 130 -6.75 16.56 0.44
N TRP A 131 -8.08 16.61 0.47
CA TRP A 131 -8.93 15.51 0.04
C TRP A 131 -8.64 15.19 -1.42
N ILE A 132 -8.57 13.91 -1.77
CA ILE A 132 -8.17 13.49 -3.12
C ILE A 132 -9.14 13.96 -4.21
N GLU A 133 -10.37 14.31 -3.85
CA GLU A 133 -11.34 14.91 -4.78
C GLU A 133 -10.98 16.34 -5.20
N ASN A 134 -10.24 17.05 -4.34
CA ASN A 134 -9.92 18.47 -4.50
C ASN A 134 -8.49 18.71 -5.03
N ILE A 135 -7.64 17.67 -5.09
CA ILE A 135 -6.28 17.84 -5.60
C ILE A 135 -6.27 18.19 -7.09
N LEU A 136 -5.45 19.18 -7.46
CA LEU A 136 -5.31 19.63 -8.85
C LEU A 136 -4.54 18.63 -9.71
N ASP A 137 -3.44 18.10 -9.20
CA ASP A 137 -2.61 17.11 -9.90
C ASP A 137 -3.02 15.70 -9.48
N LYS A 138 -3.81 15.05 -10.33
CA LYS A 138 -4.28 13.67 -10.11
C LYS A 138 -3.23 12.62 -10.50
N SER A 139 -2.19 13.00 -11.25
CA SER A 139 -1.13 12.06 -11.67
C SER A 139 -0.29 11.56 -10.50
N VAL A 140 -0.29 12.29 -9.38
CA VAL A 140 0.32 11.84 -8.12
C VAL A 140 -0.35 10.57 -7.59
N LEU A 141 -1.68 10.41 -7.77
CA LEU A 141 -2.40 9.21 -7.33
C LEU A 141 -2.01 8.00 -8.16
N GLU A 142 -1.90 8.17 -9.48
CA GLU A 142 -1.37 7.12 -10.37
C GLU A 142 0.03 6.69 -9.92
N SER A 143 0.87 7.66 -9.56
CA SER A 143 2.24 7.40 -9.12
C SER A 143 2.33 6.73 -7.75
N LEU A 144 1.35 6.93 -6.85
CA LEU A 144 1.38 6.37 -5.49
C LEU A 144 0.58 5.08 -5.34
N LEU A 145 -0.55 4.95 -6.05
CA LEU A 145 -1.53 3.86 -5.93
C LEU A 145 -1.61 2.97 -7.18
N GLY A 146 -1.07 3.41 -8.33
CA GLY A 146 -1.29 2.75 -9.62
C GLY A 146 -2.70 2.97 -10.20
N THR A 147 -3.40 4.00 -9.73
CA THR A 147 -4.67 4.46 -10.29
C THR A 147 -4.91 5.93 -9.95
N ASN A 148 -5.53 6.68 -10.86
CA ASN A 148 -6.02 8.04 -10.63
C ASN A 148 -7.57 8.14 -10.59
N ASP A 149 -8.27 7.00 -10.51
CA ASP A 149 -9.72 6.96 -10.39
C ASP A 149 -10.17 7.36 -8.97
N ILE A 150 -10.32 8.66 -8.76
CA ILE A 150 -10.76 9.25 -7.48
C ILE A 150 -12.07 8.64 -6.99
N ASN A 151 -13.03 8.42 -7.88
CA ASN A 151 -14.34 7.87 -7.50
C ASN A 151 -14.18 6.46 -6.95
N ARG A 152 -13.32 5.65 -7.60
CA ARG A 152 -12.99 4.33 -7.10
C ARG A 152 -12.24 4.39 -5.78
N ILE A 153 -11.28 5.31 -5.66
CA ILE A 153 -10.51 5.47 -4.43
C ILE A 153 -11.42 5.77 -3.24
N ASN A 154 -12.28 6.78 -3.35
CA ASN A 154 -13.20 7.13 -2.28
C ASN A 154 -14.24 6.03 -1.99
N LYS A 155 -14.72 5.29 -2.99
CA LYS A 155 -15.64 4.15 -2.73
C LYS A 155 -15.00 3.05 -1.90
N VAL A 156 -13.75 2.69 -2.21
CA VAL A 156 -13.00 1.65 -1.47
C VAL A 156 -12.65 2.16 -0.07
N SER A 157 -12.22 3.43 0.05
CA SER A 157 -11.90 4.04 1.35
C SER A 157 -13.12 4.17 2.25
N ASN A 158 -14.27 4.58 1.73
CA ASN A 158 -15.53 4.60 2.50
C ASN A 158 -15.96 3.20 2.93
N TRP A 159 -15.73 2.20 2.10
CA TRP A 159 -16.02 0.83 2.49
C TRP A 159 -15.13 0.37 3.64
N ILE A 160 -13.84 0.72 3.64
CA ILE A 160 -12.87 0.30 4.68
C ILE A 160 -13.00 1.11 5.97
N ASN A 161 -13.05 2.44 5.87
CA ASN A 161 -12.94 3.35 7.01
C ASN A 161 -14.10 4.36 7.11
N GLU A 162 -15.17 4.22 6.30
CA GLU A 162 -16.37 5.07 6.35
C GLU A 162 -16.08 6.56 6.10
N THR A 163 -14.96 6.83 5.42
CA THR A 163 -14.45 8.17 5.16
C THR A 163 -13.79 8.24 3.78
N ASP A 164 -13.77 9.43 3.20
CA ASP A 164 -13.01 9.71 1.99
C ASP A 164 -11.50 9.66 2.25
N THR A 165 -10.72 9.69 1.17
CA THR A 165 -9.26 9.65 1.26
C THR A 165 -8.65 11.04 1.29
N TYR A 166 -7.71 11.25 2.20
CA TYR A 166 -6.92 12.47 2.30
C TYR A 166 -5.47 12.21 1.90
N LEU A 167 -4.89 13.08 1.08
CA LEU A 167 -3.49 12.97 0.64
C LEU A 167 -2.60 13.94 1.43
N TRP A 168 -1.74 13.38 2.28
CA TRP A 168 -0.72 14.11 3.02
C TRP A 168 0.60 14.15 2.23
N ARG A 169 1.04 15.36 1.91
CA ARG A 169 2.23 15.67 1.11
C ARG A 169 3.19 16.57 1.87
N LEU A 170 4.41 16.61 1.37
CA LEU A 170 5.33 17.67 1.72
C LEU A 170 4.93 18.95 0.95
N ASN A 171 4.70 20.06 1.65
CA ASN A 171 4.20 21.29 1.04
C ASN A 171 5.27 22.13 0.31
N SER A 172 6.56 21.82 0.49
CA SER A 172 7.67 22.53 -0.16
C SER A 172 8.85 21.60 -0.44
N LYS A 173 9.62 21.88 -1.50
CA LYS A 173 10.81 21.10 -1.81
C LYS A 173 11.83 21.25 -0.68
N PRO A 174 12.44 20.15 -0.20
CA PRO A 174 13.44 20.21 0.86
C PRO A 174 14.75 20.83 0.34
N SER A 175 15.59 21.38 1.22
CA SER A 175 16.89 21.94 0.82
C SER A 175 17.93 20.88 0.46
N LYS A 176 17.73 19.64 0.92
CA LYS A 176 18.53 18.45 0.65
C LYS A 176 17.60 17.30 0.28
N LYS A 177 18.14 16.25 -0.36
CA LYS A 177 17.38 15.04 -0.62
C LYS A 177 16.78 14.50 0.68
N ASP A 178 15.51 14.14 0.63
CA ASP A 178 14.75 13.64 1.78
C ASP A 178 13.98 12.38 1.36
N GLU A 179 14.06 11.31 2.16
CA GLU A 179 13.47 10.01 1.84
C GLU A 179 12.39 9.66 2.85
N ARG A 180 11.18 9.41 2.37
CA ARG A 180 10.03 9.12 3.24
C ARG A 180 9.29 7.89 2.77
N VAL A 181 8.81 7.08 3.70
CA VAL A 181 8.00 5.90 3.37
C VAL A 181 6.61 6.35 2.96
N VAL A 182 6.07 5.71 1.91
CA VAL A 182 4.67 5.91 1.53
C VAL A 182 3.85 4.89 2.30
N GLY A 183 2.77 5.34 2.93
CA GLY A 183 1.91 4.45 3.70
C GLY A 183 0.49 4.95 3.79
N PHE A 184 -0.36 4.08 4.30
CA PHE A 184 -1.72 4.41 4.68
C PHE A 184 -1.79 4.75 6.17
N SER A 185 -2.74 5.59 6.53
CA SER A 185 -3.17 5.80 7.89
C SER A 185 -4.69 5.82 7.95
N ALA A 186 -5.27 5.46 9.09
CA ALA A 186 -6.71 5.58 9.29
C ALA A 186 -6.99 6.24 10.63
N TYR A 187 -7.86 7.23 10.61
CA TYR A 187 -8.37 7.96 11.77
C TYR A 187 -9.89 7.95 11.75
N SER A 188 -10.51 8.51 12.80
CA SER A 188 -11.98 8.66 12.84
C SER A 188 -12.52 9.59 11.76
N ASP A 189 -11.69 10.50 11.25
CA ASP A 189 -12.05 11.54 10.30
C ASP A 189 -11.54 11.28 8.88
N GLY A 190 -10.69 10.28 8.64
CA GLY A 190 -10.20 10.00 7.28
C GLY A 190 -9.31 8.77 7.13
N LEU A 191 -9.28 8.22 5.90
CA LEU A 191 -8.18 7.35 5.44
C LEU A 191 -7.09 8.24 4.81
N GLY A 192 -5.92 8.31 5.43
CA GLY A 192 -4.77 9.03 4.91
C GLY A 192 -3.94 8.19 3.95
N LEU A 193 -3.56 8.75 2.81
CA LEU A 193 -2.39 8.33 2.03
C LEU A 193 -1.29 9.35 2.32
N SER A 194 -0.13 8.92 2.78
CA SER A 194 0.93 9.83 3.17
C SER A 194 2.29 9.43 2.61
N ALA A 195 3.06 10.45 2.25
CA ALA A 195 4.51 10.38 2.09
C ALA A 195 5.18 11.52 2.88
N ALA A 196 4.50 12.04 3.91
CA ALA A 196 4.85 13.28 4.58
C ALA A 196 5.67 13.10 5.87
N TRP A 197 6.03 11.88 6.26
CA TRP A 197 6.75 11.63 7.51
C TRP A 197 7.86 10.60 7.34
N ASP A 198 8.88 10.68 8.20
CA ASP A 198 9.99 9.75 8.20
C ASP A 198 9.52 8.36 8.68
N PRO A 199 10.12 7.27 8.17
CA PRO A 199 9.84 5.94 8.70
C PRO A 199 10.20 5.85 10.18
N LEU A 200 9.19 5.60 11.02
CA LEU A 200 9.43 5.21 12.41
C LEU A 200 9.68 3.70 12.47
N ASP A 201 10.56 3.28 13.37
CA ASP A 201 10.78 1.87 13.72
C ASP A 201 9.65 1.29 14.58
N GLU A 202 8.59 2.07 14.79
CA GLU A 202 7.40 1.77 15.60
C GLU A 202 6.26 1.16 14.79
N TYR A 203 6.39 1.07 13.47
CA TYR A 203 5.29 0.67 12.60
C TYR A 203 5.37 -0.79 12.10
N PRO A 204 4.31 -1.61 12.29
CA PRO A 204 4.22 -2.97 11.75
C PRO A 204 3.99 -2.92 10.23
N ALA A 205 3.92 -4.07 9.55
CA ALA A 205 3.55 -4.15 8.14
C ALA A 205 2.57 -5.29 7.90
N PHE A 206 1.74 -5.16 6.87
CA PHE A 206 1.03 -6.31 6.32
C PHE A 206 2.01 -7.27 5.67
N ARG A 207 1.63 -8.56 5.60
CA ARG A 207 2.31 -9.56 4.79
C ARG A 207 1.38 -10.11 3.73
N VAL A 208 1.85 -10.16 2.49
CA VAL A 208 1.09 -10.62 1.33
C VAL A 208 1.89 -11.69 0.60
N LEU A 209 1.29 -12.85 0.38
CA LEU A 209 1.88 -13.93 -0.40
C LEU A 209 1.20 -13.97 -1.78
N GLN A 210 1.97 -14.02 -2.85
CA GLN A 210 1.41 -14.38 -4.15
C GLN A 210 1.13 -15.89 -4.15
N VAL A 211 -0.07 -16.30 -4.55
CA VAL A 211 -0.49 -17.71 -4.57
C VAL A 211 -0.96 -18.15 -5.96
N GLU A 212 -0.94 -19.46 -6.21
CA GLU A 212 -1.53 -20.07 -7.42
C GLU A 212 -3.06 -20.06 -7.37
#